data_AF-A0A949H0K6-F1
#
_entry.id   AF-A0A949H0K6-F1
#
_cell.length_a   1.000
_cell.length_b   1.000
_cell.length_c   1.000
_cell.angle_alpha   90.00
_cell.angle_beta   90.00
_cell.angle_gamma   90.00
#
_symmetry.space_group_name_H-M   'P 1'
#
loop_
_entity.id
_entity.type
_entity.pdbx_description
1 polymer ?
#
loop_
_entity_poly.entity_id
_entity_poly.type
_entity_poly.pdbx_seq_one_letter_code
_entity_poly.pdbx_strand_id
1 'polypeptide(L)'
;MSDPSLRWALERLGLQPGESAAAARTRYRNLLRASHPDVASGISRTEATEATVELTRAFRIVRDSLAEHGTGTIPAPPPPPAPTAEAPCRHRTAPLDDISVEVDGDTITITAPPPEAFALLLDAGARLGGIGYVDRALGLVEIIVRFEGGPSCSVLITLQGRAFGTDAFITMESIEADPTPSIQPVIDALQAELRRRGVD
;
A
#
# COMPACT_ATOMS: atom_id res chain seq x y z
N MET A 1 19.04 -4.48 4.50
CA MET A 1 18.24 -4.48 5.74
C MET A 1 17.23 -5.59 5.62
N SER A 2 17.32 -6.63 6.46
CA SER A 2 16.41 -7.77 6.44
C SER A 2 14.97 -7.32 6.62
N ASP A 3 14.05 -7.91 5.87
CA ASP A 3 12.62 -7.66 6.02
C ASP A 3 12.18 -8.08 7.44
N PRO A 4 11.53 -7.20 8.24
CA PRO A 4 11.12 -7.56 9.60
C PRO A 4 10.17 -8.76 9.61
N SER A 5 10.54 -9.78 10.37
CA SER A 5 9.77 -11.03 10.48
C SER A 5 8.55 -10.90 11.40
N LEU A 6 7.60 -11.84 11.28
CA LEU A 6 6.47 -11.97 12.21
C LEU A 6 6.93 -12.04 13.68
N ARG A 7 8.06 -12.71 13.96
CA ARG A 7 8.63 -12.81 15.32
C ARG A 7 8.94 -11.43 15.90
N TRP A 8 9.59 -10.57 15.12
CA TRP A 8 9.88 -9.19 15.51
C TRP A 8 8.60 -8.40 15.80
N ALA A 9 7.57 -8.57 14.97
CA ALA A 9 6.30 -7.87 15.14
C ALA A 9 5.56 -8.30 16.42
N LEU A 10 5.61 -9.58 16.76
CA LEU A 10 5.03 -10.10 18.01
C LEU A 10 5.77 -9.56 19.24
N GLU A 11 7.10 -9.57 19.23
CA GLU A 11 7.92 -9.00 20.30
C GLU A 11 7.63 -7.50 20.48
N ARG A 12 7.54 -6.75 19.39
CA ARG A 12 7.32 -5.30 19.43
C ARG A 12 5.94 -4.93 20.01
N LEU A 13 4.93 -5.76 19.75
CA LEU A 13 3.56 -5.59 20.29
C LEU A 13 3.34 -6.32 21.62
N GLY A 14 4.32 -7.10 22.08
CA GLY A 14 4.23 -7.97 23.25
C GLY A 14 3.18 -9.08 23.12
N LEU A 15 2.86 -9.50 21.90
CA LEU A 15 1.85 -10.51 21.60
C LEU A 15 2.46 -11.92 21.63
N GLN A 16 1.61 -12.90 21.90
CA GLN A 16 1.96 -14.32 21.86
C GLN A 16 1.22 -15.03 20.71
N PRO A 17 1.84 -16.06 20.12
CA PRO A 17 1.14 -16.97 19.22
C PRO A 17 -0.13 -17.55 19.87
N GLY A 18 -1.19 -17.69 19.10
CA GLY A 18 -2.49 -18.18 19.55
C GLY A 18 -3.41 -17.10 20.16
N GLU A 19 -2.90 -15.89 20.44
CA GLU A 19 -3.77 -14.78 20.82
C GLU A 19 -4.71 -14.38 19.67
N SER A 20 -5.89 -13.85 20.00
CA SER A 20 -6.89 -13.51 19.00
C SER A 20 -6.57 -12.21 18.25
N ALA A 21 -7.12 -12.06 17.05
CA ALA A 21 -7.06 -10.81 16.29
C ALA A 21 -7.65 -9.61 17.05
N ALA A 22 -8.57 -9.84 18.01
CA ALA A 22 -9.11 -8.80 18.88
C ALA A 22 -8.11 -8.37 19.97
N ALA A 23 -7.35 -9.33 20.52
CA ALA A 23 -6.25 -9.05 21.46
C ALA A 23 -5.14 -8.24 20.78
N ALA A 24 -4.78 -8.59 19.54
CA ALA A 24 -3.81 -7.84 18.73
C ALA A 24 -4.23 -6.37 18.53
N ARG A 25 -5.48 -6.13 18.10
CA ARG A 25 -6.04 -4.77 17.93
C ARG A 25 -6.07 -3.99 19.23
N THR A 26 -6.36 -4.65 20.34
CA THR A 26 -6.45 -4.00 21.66
C THR A 26 -5.07 -3.59 22.16
N ARG A 27 -4.07 -4.48 22.06
CA ARG A 27 -2.67 -4.16 22.40
C ARG A 27 -2.11 -3.05 21.54
N TYR A 28 -2.28 -3.12 20.22
CA TYR A 28 -1.84 -2.06 19.31
C TYR A 28 -2.42 -0.70 19.69
N ARG A 29 -3.74 -0.60 19.92
CA ARG A 29 -4.39 0.67 20.31
C ARG A 29 -3.88 1.19 21.65
N ASN A 30 -3.61 0.31 22.62
CA ASN A 30 -3.08 0.72 23.92
C ASN A 30 -1.65 1.24 23.81
N LEU A 31 -0.79 0.57 23.03
CA LEU A 31 0.58 1.00 22.77
C LEU A 31 0.61 2.32 21.99
N LEU A 32 -0.22 2.46 20.97
CA LEU A 32 -0.33 3.68 20.16
C LEU A 32 -0.75 4.90 21.01
N ARG A 33 -1.72 4.70 21.92
CA ARG A 33 -2.14 5.75 22.87
C ARG A 33 -1.04 6.09 23.87
N ALA A 34 -0.30 5.10 24.36
CA ALA A 34 0.79 5.31 25.30
C ALA A 34 2.02 6.00 24.67
N SER A 35 2.24 5.81 23.36
CA SER A 35 3.32 6.44 22.60
C SER A 35 2.95 7.79 21.97
N HIS A 36 1.73 8.29 22.18
CA HIS A 36 1.29 9.56 21.60
C HIS A 36 2.06 10.75 22.20
N PRO A 37 2.54 11.71 21.39
CA PRO A 37 3.37 12.83 21.86
C PRO A 37 2.66 13.76 22.87
N ASP A 38 1.33 13.70 22.95
CA ASP A 38 0.55 14.49 23.92
C ASP A 38 0.43 13.85 25.32
N VAL A 39 0.84 12.59 25.49
CA VAL A 39 0.78 11.87 26.78
C VAL A 39 2.10 11.23 27.19
N ALA A 40 3.03 11.04 26.25
CA ALA A 40 4.35 10.49 26.52
C ALA A 40 5.25 11.56 27.18
N SER A 41 5.29 11.58 28.51
CA SER A 41 6.28 12.36 29.26
C SER A 41 7.63 11.64 29.23
N GLY A 42 8.70 12.35 28.83
CA GLY A 42 10.08 11.85 28.93
C GLY A 42 10.70 11.30 27.64
N ILE A 43 10.03 11.38 26.49
CA ILE A 43 10.62 11.14 25.16
C ILE A 43 10.40 12.35 24.25
N SER A 44 11.33 12.58 23.33
CA SER A 44 11.21 13.65 22.34
C SER A 44 10.06 13.36 21.35
N ARG A 45 9.52 14.42 20.74
CA ARG A 45 8.46 14.29 19.72
C ARG A 45 8.90 13.38 18.56
N THR A 46 10.17 13.44 18.17
CA THR A 46 10.75 12.59 17.12
C THR A 46 10.75 11.11 17.54
N GLU A 47 11.17 10.80 18.76
CA GLU A 47 11.17 9.42 19.29
C GLU A 47 9.75 8.87 19.44
N ALA A 48 8.77 9.71 19.81
CA ALA A 48 7.35 9.34 19.85
C ALA A 48 6.81 9.02 18.44
N THR A 49 7.20 9.80 17.43
CA THR A 49 6.86 9.56 16.02
C THR A 49 7.49 8.27 15.52
N GLU A 50 8.78 8.04 15.75
CA GLU A 50 9.49 6.81 15.36
C GLU A 50 8.87 5.58 16.04
N ALA A 51 8.56 5.67 17.34
CA ALA A 51 7.88 4.59 18.07
C ALA A 51 6.49 4.27 17.47
N THR A 52 5.74 5.30 17.05
CA THR A 52 4.44 5.16 16.39
C THR A 52 4.57 4.47 15.02
N VAL A 53 5.58 4.84 14.23
CA VAL A 53 5.89 4.21 12.94
C VAL A 53 6.22 2.74 13.13
N GLU A 54 7.06 2.40 14.10
CA GLU A 54 7.45 1.01 14.40
C GLU A 54 6.28 0.16 14.89
N LEU A 55 5.41 0.71 15.75
CA LEU A 55 4.20 0.03 16.22
C LEU A 55 3.21 -0.23 15.08
N THR A 56 3.04 0.75 14.18
CA THR A 56 2.18 0.63 13.00
C THR A 56 2.72 -0.44 12.05
N ARG A 57 4.04 -0.46 11.83
CA ARG A 57 4.73 -1.45 11.02
C ARG A 57 4.57 -2.86 11.58
N ALA A 58 4.75 -3.05 12.88
CA ALA A 58 4.54 -4.33 13.55
C ALA A 58 3.09 -4.81 13.44
N PHE A 59 2.11 -3.92 13.65
CA PHE A 59 0.70 -4.28 13.57
C PHE A 59 0.27 -4.70 12.17
N ARG A 60 0.81 -4.07 11.13
CA ARG A 60 0.61 -4.47 9.73
C ARG A 60 1.06 -5.91 9.48
N ILE A 61 2.28 -6.28 9.90
CA ILE A 61 2.81 -7.64 9.74
C ILE A 61 1.92 -8.69 10.42
N VAL A 62 1.43 -8.39 11.63
CA VAL A 62 0.51 -9.29 12.36
C VAL A 62 -0.84 -9.41 11.64
N ARG A 63 -1.39 -8.29 11.13
CA ARG A 63 -2.65 -8.28 10.39
C ARG A 63 -2.56 -9.09 9.09
N ASP A 64 -1.48 -8.90 8.33
CA ASP A 64 -1.28 -9.56 7.05
C ASP A 64 -1.10 -11.08 7.27
N SER A 65 -0.35 -11.46 8.31
CA SER A 65 -0.22 -12.88 8.72
C SER A 65 -1.56 -13.50 9.16
N LEU A 66 -2.40 -12.76 9.89
CA LEU A 66 -3.76 -13.21 10.26
C LEU A 66 -4.66 -13.40 9.04
N ALA A 67 -4.53 -12.54 8.02
CA ALA A 67 -5.29 -12.64 6.78
C ALA A 67 -4.88 -13.87 5.95
N GLU A 68 -3.59 -14.16 5.89
CA GLU A 68 -3.05 -15.35 5.20
C GLU A 68 -3.50 -16.67 5.85
N HIS A 69 -3.61 -16.72 7.18
CA HIS A 69 -3.92 -17.96 7.89
C HIS A 69 -5.43 -18.18 8.10
N GLY A 70 -6.27 -17.15 8.03
CA GLY A 70 -7.74 -17.26 8.08
C GLY A 70 -8.33 -17.80 9.39
N THR A 71 -7.50 -18.05 10.42
CA THR A 71 -7.89 -18.70 11.68
C THR A 71 -8.38 -17.75 12.76
N GLY A 72 -8.27 -16.43 12.56
CA GLY A 72 -8.64 -15.41 13.56
C GLY A 72 -7.73 -15.37 14.81
N THR A 73 -6.71 -16.22 14.85
CA THR A 73 -5.69 -16.32 15.90
C THR A 73 -4.31 -16.15 15.30
N ILE A 74 -3.42 -15.52 16.07
CA ILE A 74 -2.06 -15.20 15.64
C ILE A 74 -1.29 -16.51 15.40
N PRO A 75 -0.74 -16.74 14.20
CA PRO A 75 0.03 -17.94 13.94
C PRO A 75 1.38 -17.90 14.67
N ALA A 76 1.91 -19.08 15.01
CA ALA A 76 3.25 -19.17 15.58
C ALA A 76 4.30 -18.78 14.52
N PRO A 77 5.31 -17.96 14.87
CA PRO A 77 6.38 -17.65 13.94
C PRO A 77 7.15 -18.93 13.59
N PRO A 78 7.52 -19.13 12.32
CA PRO A 78 8.21 -20.33 11.90
C PRO A 78 9.55 -20.47 12.63
N PRO A 79 9.99 -21.69 13.01
CA PRO A 79 11.30 -21.89 13.62
C PRO A 79 12.40 -21.36 12.68
N PRO A 80 13.53 -20.86 13.23
CA PRO A 80 14.64 -20.40 12.40
C PRO A 80 15.09 -21.54 11.46
N PRO A 81 15.27 -21.27 10.16
CA PRO A 81 15.58 -22.33 9.20
C PRO A 81 16.98 -22.91 9.50
N ALA A 82 17.10 -24.23 9.42
CA ALA A 82 18.40 -24.88 9.22
C ALA A 82 18.97 -24.44 7.86
N PRO A 83 20.30 -24.37 7.66
CA PRO A 83 20.91 -23.96 6.40
C PRO A 83 20.62 -25.01 5.33
N THR A 84 19.46 -24.84 4.72
CA THR A 84 18.94 -25.61 3.61
C THR A 84 18.55 -24.55 2.61
N ALA A 85 19.13 -24.63 1.41
CA ALA A 85 18.86 -23.70 0.33
C ALA A 85 17.34 -23.48 0.22
N GLU A 86 16.90 -22.30 0.63
CA GLU A 86 15.49 -21.91 0.59
C GLU A 86 15.04 -22.04 -0.87
N ALA A 87 14.09 -22.93 -1.13
CA ALA A 87 13.31 -22.79 -2.33
C ALA A 87 12.52 -21.48 -2.16
N PRO A 88 12.73 -20.47 -3.00
CA PRO A 88 12.06 -19.19 -2.81
C PRO A 88 10.56 -19.42 -2.94
N CYS A 89 9.79 -18.89 -1.99
CA CYS A 89 8.40 -18.52 -2.26
C CYS A 89 8.44 -17.65 -3.50
N ARG A 90 8.07 -18.23 -4.65
CA ARG A 90 7.96 -17.48 -5.89
C ARG A 90 6.73 -16.61 -5.74
N HIS A 91 6.90 -15.38 -5.26
CA HIS A 91 6.16 -14.30 -5.88
C HIS A 91 6.40 -14.49 -7.36
N ARG A 92 5.38 -14.91 -8.10
CA ARG A 92 5.48 -14.92 -9.54
C ARG A 92 5.60 -13.43 -9.91
N THR A 93 6.83 -12.94 -10.00
CA THR A 93 7.15 -11.91 -10.97
C THR A 93 6.69 -12.51 -12.28
N ALA A 94 5.50 -12.12 -12.73
CA ALA A 94 5.21 -12.28 -14.13
C ALA A 94 6.39 -11.62 -14.88
N PRO A 95 6.87 -12.20 -15.98
CA PRO A 95 7.58 -11.37 -16.95
C PRO A 95 6.75 -10.10 -17.17
N LEU A 96 7.40 -8.94 -17.23
CA LEU A 96 6.74 -7.64 -17.48
C LEU A 96 5.82 -7.69 -18.73
N ASP A 97 6.07 -8.66 -19.61
CA ASP A 97 5.38 -8.99 -20.86
C ASP A 97 3.93 -9.53 -20.71
N ASP A 98 3.42 -9.82 -19.49
CA ASP A 98 2.04 -10.31 -19.25
C ASP A 98 1.22 -9.40 -18.33
N ILE A 99 1.52 -8.09 -18.35
CA ILE A 99 0.70 -7.09 -17.64
C ILE A 99 -0.52 -6.74 -18.48
N SER A 100 -1.69 -7.24 -18.07
CA SER A 100 -2.98 -6.84 -18.60
C SER A 100 -3.60 -5.72 -17.77
N VAL A 101 -4.35 -4.86 -18.45
CA VAL A 101 -4.99 -3.67 -17.86
C VAL A 101 -6.45 -3.63 -18.31
N GLU A 102 -7.34 -3.78 -17.33
CA GLU A 102 -8.79 -3.69 -17.49
C GLU A 102 -9.30 -2.43 -16.79
N VAL A 103 -10.36 -1.83 -17.34
CA VAL A 103 -10.97 -0.61 -16.80
C VAL A 103 -12.46 -0.87 -16.59
N ASP A 104 -12.95 -0.55 -15.40
CA ASP A 104 -14.36 -0.55 -15.04
C ASP A 104 -14.68 0.77 -14.33
N GLY A 105 -15.35 1.69 -15.04
CA GLY A 105 -15.65 3.02 -14.53
C GLY A 105 -14.40 3.78 -14.10
N ASP A 106 -14.28 4.02 -12.79
CA ASP A 106 -13.19 4.74 -12.13
C ASP A 106 -12.07 3.83 -11.57
N THR A 107 -12.13 2.54 -11.91
CA THR A 107 -11.22 1.52 -11.41
C THR A 107 -10.39 0.93 -12.54
N ILE A 108 -9.08 0.85 -12.33
CA ILE A 108 -8.14 0.16 -13.22
C ILE A 108 -7.62 -1.10 -12.52
N THR A 109 -7.84 -2.26 -13.13
CA THR A 109 -7.28 -3.54 -12.68
C THR A 109 -6.00 -3.83 -13.44
N ILE A 110 -4.90 -4.06 -12.72
CA ILE A 110 -3.59 -4.35 -13.27
C ILE A 110 -3.19 -5.76 -12.83
N THR A 111 -2.88 -6.67 -13.76
CA THR A 111 -2.38 -8.02 -13.42
C THR A 111 -0.89 -8.00 -13.02
N ALA A 112 -0.57 -7.14 -12.06
CA ALA A 112 0.73 -7.01 -11.45
C ALA A 112 0.60 -6.94 -9.92
N PRO A 113 1.60 -7.42 -9.16
CA PRO A 113 1.62 -7.28 -7.71
C PRO A 113 1.69 -5.80 -7.30
N PRO A 114 1.23 -5.43 -6.09
CA PRO A 114 1.11 -4.02 -5.68
C PRO A 114 2.39 -3.17 -5.83
N PRO A 115 3.61 -3.66 -5.49
CA PRO A 115 4.83 -2.88 -5.66
C PRO A 115 5.13 -2.49 -7.11
N GLU A 116 4.71 -3.32 -8.06
CA GLU A 116 4.94 -3.18 -9.49
C GLU A 116 3.83 -2.33 -10.13
N ALA A 117 2.57 -2.64 -9.83
CA ALA A 117 1.42 -1.80 -10.19
C ALA A 117 1.62 -0.34 -9.73
N PHE A 118 2.14 -0.14 -8.51
CA PHE A 118 2.49 1.18 -8.00
C PHE A 118 3.56 1.88 -8.83
N ALA A 119 4.63 1.18 -9.20
CA ALA A 119 5.70 1.75 -10.01
C ALA A 119 5.19 2.14 -11.41
N LEU A 120 4.37 1.27 -12.02
CA LEU A 120 3.76 1.52 -13.32
C LEU A 120 2.83 2.74 -13.29
N LEU A 121 1.97 2.85 -12.27
CA LEU A 121 1.06 3.99 -12.10
C LEU A 121 1.79 5.28 -11.77
N LEU A 122 2.84 5.24 -10.94
CA LEU A 122 3.66 6.41 -10.66
C LEU A 122 4.33 6.95 -11.94
N ASP A 123 4.91 6.05 -12.74
CA ASP A 123 5.55 6.41 -14.00
C ASP A 123 4.54 6.91 -15.04
N ALA A 124 3.37 6.27 -15.14
CA ALA A 124 2.28 6.73 -16.01
C ALA A 124 1.77 8.10 -15.57
N GLY A 125 1.57 8.30 -14.27
CA GLY A 125 1.12 9.55 -13.69
C GLY A 125 2.10 10.71 -13.94
N ALA A 126 3.41 10.45 -13.80
CA ALA A 126 4.45 11.45 -14.06
C ALA A 126 4.53 11.87 -15.54
N ARG A 127 4.02 11.06 -16.47
CA ARG A 127 3.90 11.43 -17.90
C ARG A 127 2.61 12.18 -18.20
N LEU A 128 1.55 11.88 -17.47
CA LEU A 128 0.25 12.51 -17.65
C LEU A 128 0.17 13.89 -16.99
N GLY A 129 0.84 14.09 -15.86
CA GLY A 129 0.80 15.31 -15.09
C GLY A 129 1.92 15.42 -14.05
N GLY A 130 1.80 16.40 -13.16
CA GLY A 130 2.73 16.58 -12.05
C GLY A 130 2.40 15.67 -10.89
N ILE A 131 3.39 15.04 -10.25
CA ILE A 131 3.15 14.26 -9.03
C ILE A 131 2.95 15.23 -7.85
N GLY A 132 1.77 15.19 -7.23
CA GLY A 132 1.43 16.01 -6.07
C GLY A 132 1.84 15.37 -4.75
N TYR A 133 1.52 14.08 -4.59
CA TYR A 133 1.76 13.33 -3.36
C TYR A 133 1.97 11.84 -3.65
N VAL A 134 2.80 11.19 -2.84
CA VAL A 134 3.10 9.76 -2.96
C VAL A 134 3.26 9.16 -1.57
N ASP A 135 2.49 8.10 -1.29
CA ASP A 135 2.69 7.24 -0.13
C ASP A 135 2.65 5.77 -0.55
N ARG A 136 3.84 5.17 -0.66
CA ARG A 136 4.00 3.76 -1.04
C ARG A 136 3.49 2.79 0.04
N ALA A 137 3.48 3.21 1.31
CA ALA A 137 3.00 2.35 2.40
C ALA A 137 1.48 2.28 2.43
N LEU A 138 0.80 3.37 2.05
CA LEU A 138 -0.65 3.45 1.93
C LEU A 138 -1.18 3.10 0.53
N GLY A 139 -0.30 3.00 -0.47
CA GLY A 139 -0.70 2.77 -1.85
C GLY A 139 -1.40 3.99 -2.46
N LEU A 140 -0.94 5.20 -2.11
CA LEU A 140 -1.50 6.46 -2.59
C LEU A 140 -0.56 7.13 -3.58
N VAL A 141 -1.13 7.57 -4.70
CA VAL A 141 -0.47 8.45 -5.67
C VAL A 141 -1.44 9.56 -6.02
N GLU A 142 -1.04 10.80 -5.85
CA GLU A 142 -1.77 11.97 -6.32
C GLU A 142 -1.06 12.56 -7.53
N ILE A 143 -1.83 12.83 -8.58
CA ILE A 143 -1.36 13.46 -9.81
C ILE A 143 -2.16 14.74 -10.00
N ILE A 144 -1.47 15.83 -10.34
CA ILE A 144 -2.06 17.09 -10.74
C ILE A 144 -2.05 17.15 -12.27
N VAL A 145 -3.24 17.15 -12.87
CA VAL A 145 -3.43 17.22 -14.32
C VAL A 145 -4.03 18.56 -14.71
N ARG A 146 -3.62 19.11 -15.85
CA ARG A 146 -4.20 20.34 -16.41
C ARG A 146 -4.96 20.01 -17.69
N PHE A 147 -6.25 20.29 -17.70
CA PHE A 147 -7.07 20.15 -18.91
C PHE A 147 -6.81 21.32 -19.86
N GLU A 148 -6.74 21.04 -21.16
CA GLU A 148 -6.60 22.09 -22.19
C GLU A 148 -7.83 23.00 -22.17
N GLY A 149 -7.62 24.30 -21.95
CA GLY A 149 -8.71 25.27 -21.79
C GLY A 149 -9.60 25.07 -20.56
N GLY A 150 -9.27 24.12 -19.67
CA GLY A 150 -10.03 23.75 -18.47
C GLY A 150 -9.25 23.92 -17.16
N PRO A 151 -9.79 23.45 -16.02
CA PRO A 151 -9.16 23.59 -14.71
C PRO A 151 -7.98 22.63 -14.52
N SER A 152 -7.22 22.86 -13.45
CA SER A 152 -6.29 21.88 -12.90
C SER A 152 -7.05 20.96 -11.96
N CYS A 153 -6.82 19.67 -12.03
CA CYS A 153 -7.49 18.70 -11.18
C CYS A 153 -6.47 17.92 -10.35
N SER A 154 -6.81 17.69 -9.08
CA SER A 154 -6.17 16.67 -8.25
C SER A 154 -6.82 15.33 -8.60
N VAL A 155 -5.98 14.35 -8.93
CA VAL A 155 -6.37 12.97 -9.23
C VAL A 155 -5.74 12.09 -8.16
N LEU A 156 -6.56 11.52 -7.27
CA LEU A 156 -6.10 10.62 -6.23
C LEU A 156 -6.29 9.17 -6.69
N ILE A 157 -5.20 8.41 -6.67
CA ILE A 157 -5.17 7.00 -6.99
C ILE A 157 -4.88 6.22 -5.72
N THR A 158 -5.79 5.31 -5.36
CA THR A 158 -5.62 4.39 -4.22
C THR A 158 -5.47 2.96 -4.72
N LEU A 159 -4.37 2.32 -4.37
CA LEU A 159 -4.04 0.96 -4.77
C LEU A 159 -4.43 -0.04 -3.68
N GLN A 160 -5.08 -1.12 -4.08
CA GLN A 160 -5.42 -2.22 -3.18
C GLN A 160 -5.10 -3.56 -3.87
N GLY A 161 -4.22 -4.36 -3.25
CA GLY A 161 -3.88 -5.69 -3.75
C GLY A 161 -5.09 -6.63 -3.81
N ARG A 162 -5.07 -7.55 -4.77
CA ARG A 162 -6.06 -8.62 -5.00
C ARG A 162 -5.34 -9.95 -5.17
N ALA A 163 -6.12 -11.04 -5.19
CA ALA A 163 -5.59 -12.39 -5.39
C ALA A 163 -4.82 -12.57 -6.71
N PHE A 164 -5.17 -11.80 -7.74
CA PHE A 164 -4.61 -11.95 -9.10
C PHE A 164 -4.03 -10.64 -9.68
N GLY A 165 -3.83 -9.62 -8.85
CA GLY A 165 -3.36 -8.32 -9.33
C GLY A 165 -3.56 -7.21 -8.32
N THR A 166 -3.69 -5.99 -8.82
CA THR A 166 -3.91 -4.78 -8.02
C THR A 166 -5.00 -3.95 -8.66
N ASP A 167 -5.97 -3.53 -7.86
CA ASP A 167 -6.98 -2.57 -8.28
C ASP A 167 -6.48 -1.17 -7.90
N ALA A 168 -6.65 -0.21 -8.81
CA ALA A 168 -6.39 1.20 -8.60
C ALA A 168 -7.71 1.97 -8.73
N PHE A 169 -8.18 2.53 -7.62
CA PHE A 169 -9.38 3.36 -7.56
C PHE A 169 -8.98 4.82 -7.78
N ILE A 170 -9.68 5.50 -8.69
CA ILE A 170 -9.30 6.83 -9.13
C ILE A 170 -10.43 7.81 -8.82
N THR A 171 -10.13 8.84 -8.05
CA THR A 171 -11.04 9.97 -7.84
C THR A 171 -10.40 11.25 -8.36
N MET A 172 -11.22 12.23 -8.74
CA MET A 172 -10.73 13.49 -9.28
C MET A 172 -11.56 14.66 -8.75
N GLU A 173 -10.88 15.77 -8.45
CA GLU A 173 -11.50 17.02 -8.01
C GLU A 173 -10.81 18.22 -8.68
N SER A 174 -11.59 19.22 -9.10
CA SER A 174 -11.05 20.49 -9.59
C SER A 174 -10.40 21.28 -8.45
N ILE A 175 -9.21 21.82 -8.67
CA ILE A 175 -8.49 22.63 -7.68
C ILE A 175 -9.06 24.05 -7.61
N GLU A 176 -9.44 24.61 -8.76
CA GLU A 176 -9.95 25.98 -8.86
C GLU A 176 -11.46 26.13 -8.52
N ALA A 177 -12.10 25.06 -7.99
CA ALA A 177 -13.53 25.03 -7.66
C ALA A 177 -14.49 25.41 -8.82
N ASP A 178 -14.18 24.93 -10.03
CA ASP A 178 -15.13 24.84 -11.17
C ASP A 178 -15.77 23.43 -11.18
N PRO A 179 -16.88 23.14 -11.88
CA PRO A 179 -17.41 21.78 -11.88
C PRO A 179 -16.32 20.83 -12.37
N THR A 180 -16.00 19.82 -11.57
CA THR A 180 -14.97 18.85 -11.93
C THR A 180 -15.32 18.24 -13.28
N PRO A 181 -14.42 18.33 -14.28
CA PRO A 181 -14.67 17.72 -15.58
C PRO A 181 -14.78 16.19 -15.46
N SER A 182 -15.23 15.53 -16.51
CA SER A 182 -15.25 14.06 -16.51
C SER A 182 -13.85 13.50 -16.25
N ILE A 183 -13.75 12.49 -15.39
CA ILE A 183 -12.51 11.77 -15.09
C ILE A 183 -12.08 10.83 -16.23
N GLN A 184 -13.00 10.49 -17.14
CA GLN A 184 -12.76 9.47 -18.18
C GLN A 184 -11.50 9.72 -19.04
N PRO A 185 -11.20 10.96 -19.51
CA PRO A 185 -9.99 11.21 -20.28
C PRO A 185 -8.69 10.91 -19.52
N VAL A 186 -8.70 11.07 -18.19
CA VAL A 186 -7.56 10.75 -17.33
C VAL A 186 -7.40 9.24 -17.22
N ILE A 187 -8.49 8.51 -17.06
CA ILE A 187 -8.49 7.03 -16.98
C ILE A 187 -8.02 6.42 -18.29
N ASP A 188 -8.54 6.92 -19.42
CA ASP A 188 -8.15 6.46 -20.76
C ASP A 188 -6.66 6.70 -21.01
N ALA A 189 -6.14 7.86 -20.59
CA ALA A 189 -4.73 8.19 -20.71
C ALA A 189 -3.84 7.33 -19.81
N LEU A 190 -4.24 7.08 -18.56
CA LEU A 190 -3.55 6.16 -17.66
C LEU A 190 -3.53 4.74 -18.22
N GLN A 191 -4.66 4.24 -18.73
CA GLN A 191 -4.75 2.92 -19.37
C GLN A 191 -3.80 2.83 -20.58
N ALA A 192 -3.76 3.86 -21.42
CA ALA A 192 -2.88 3.90 -22.59
C ALA A 192 -1.39 3.95 -22.21
N GLU A 193 -1.04 4.66 -21.13
CA GLU A 193 0.33 4.70 -20.59
C GLU A 193 0.76 3.36 -19.99
N LEU A 194 -0.14 2.66 -19.28
CA LEU A 194 0.14 1.35 -18.71
C LEU A 194 0.30 0.28 -19.80
N ARG A 195 -0.57 0.29 -20.83
CA ARG A 195 -0.50 -0.66 -21.94
C ARG A 195 0.76 -0.51 -22.79
N ARG A 196 1.30 0.71 -22.92
CA ARG A 196 2.57 0.93 -23.62
C ARG A 196 3.76 0.20 -22.99
N ARG A 197 3.66 -0.19 -21.72
CA ARG A 197 4.74 -0.84 -20.97
C ARG A 197 4.58 -2.34 -20.79
N GLY A 198 3.41 -2.91 -21.06
CA GLY A 198 3.20 -4.35 -21.03
C GLY A 198 3.63 -5.07 -22.32
N VAL A 199 4.30 -4.38 -23.26
CA VAL A 199 4.61 -4.87 -24.62
C VAL A 199 6.12 -4.80 -24.95
N ASP A 200 6.97 -4.33 -24.02
CA ASP A 200 8.44 -4.24 -24.22
C ASP A 200 9.19 -5.41 -23.59
#